data_AF-A0A9J6ECG5-F1
#
_entry.id   AF-A0A9J6ECG5-F1
#
_cell.length_a   1.000
_cell.length_b   1.000
_cell.length_c   1.000
_cell.angle_alpha   90.00
_cell.angle_beta   90.00
_cell.angle_gamma   90.00
#
_symmetry.space_group_name_H-M   'P 1'
#
loop_
_entity.id
_entity.type
_entity.pdbx_description
1 polymer ?
#
loop_
_entity_poly.entity_id
_entity_poly.type
_entity_poly.pdbx_seq_one_letter_code
_entity_poly.pdbx_strand_id
1 'polypeptide(L)'
;MARCLGAQLRVDCEQISSSFVNPADDAKNVYIILDACHIIKLIRNSLANLSYIVDAEGKHIKWAYIVALEALQRSEGLRLGNKLTKVHVQWEKQKMKVRYAAQALSSSVADALDFCENVLKLPQFRGASATSKFVRVFDHLFDLFNSRNPFSRSYKAPLRKQNEACWKPFFAYTQAYIKGLRDPAGRPVLEGLKKTGFVGFLICMSSTEKMFDELVGQGKLKYLLTHKLSQDHAENFFGSVRGRGGYNNNPTAAQFMAAYKRLLVQTEVTSSSSGNCTKDLVSILNATTVVAQVDATSALTDMRRSSILEPHDDHDYTHPENLSAVVVAVVPYIAGFVVRQVCKTTTCEECIAALYSDELVPLVEQKNRGGLVSPSKDVIGLCEAVEKGLRRLQIECGTLQAVNSQSKHLVLEVLRLSVEEKWFQKLEQHILDLDPLDNHIYSLCKKVAELYVKIRIHH
;
A
#
# COMPACT_ATOMS: atom_id res chain seq x y z
N MET A 1 12.43 16.69 27.14
CA MET A 1 12.63 15.41 27.85
C MET A 1 13.89 14.70 27.36
N ALA A 2 13.93 14.08 26.17
CA ALA A 2 15.11 13.34 25.70
C ALA A 2 16.44 14.11 25.78
N ARG A 3 16.45 15.40 25.41
CA ARG A 3 17.62 16.28 25.56
C ARG A 3 18.05 16.48 27.02
N CYS A 4 17.09 16.57 27.93
CA CYS A 4 17.35 16.72 29.36
C CYS A 4 17.99 15.45 29.95
N LEU A 5 17.76 14.30 29.30
CA LEU A 5 18.33 13.00 29.68
C LEU A 5 19.68 12.72 28.98
N GLY A 6 20.22 13.68 28.23
CA GLY A 6 21.54 13.58 27.58
C GLY A 6 21.53 13.22 26.08
N ALA A 7 20.36 12.98 25.47
CA ALA A 7 20.30 12.67 24.05
C ALA A 7 20.49 13.92 23.16
N GLN A 8 21.42 13.84 22.20
CA GLN A 8 21.70 14.93 21.26
C GLN A 8 20.98 14.68 19.93
N LEU A 9 19.79 15.28 19.80
CA LEU A 9 18.91 15.14 18.64
C LEU A 9 19.07 16.27 17.61
N ARG A 10 20.14 17.08 17.68
CA ARG A 10 20.42 18.12 16.67
C ARG A 10 21.25 17.51 15.54
N VAL A 11 20.90 17.87 14.32
CA VAL A 11 21.55 17.38 13.09
C VAL A 11 22.82 18.17 12.76
N ASP A 12 23.04 19.30 13.43
CA ASP A 12 24.22 20.15 13.27
C ASP A 12 25.51 19.48 13.81
N CYS A 13 25.39 18.33 14.50
CA CYS A 13 26.51 17.51 14.92
C CYS A 13 26.70 16.34 13.94
N GLU A 14 27.93 16.08 13.52
CA GLU A 14 28.32 15.00 12.61
C GLU A 14 27.85 13.60 13.07
N GLN A 15 27.51 13.44 14.35
CA GLN A 15 26.93 12.24 14.93
C GLN A 15 25.65 12.55 15.73
N ILE A 16 24.51 12.02 15.27
CA ILE A 16 23.26 12.04 16.02
C ILE A 16 23.40 11.06 17.19
N SER A 17 23.42 11.56 18.43
CA SER A 17 23.34 10.70 19.61
C SER A 17 21.87 10.38 19.90
N SER A 18 21.41 9.26 19.34
CA SER A 18 20.03 8.79 19.42
C SER A 18 19.73 7.95 20.67
N SER A 19 20.62 7.95 21.67
CA SER A 19 20.51 7.19 22.91
C SER A 19 20.99 8.01 24.12
N PHE A 20 20.59 7.57 25.30
CA PHE A 20 21.13 8.06 26.58
C PHE A 20 21.31 6.89 27.55
N VAL A 21 22.16 7.07 28.56
CA VAL A 21 22.42 6.02 29.57
C VAL A 21 21.20 5.87 30.47
N ASN A 22 20.87 4.63 30.84
CA ASN A 22 19.76 4.36 31.72
C ASN A 22 20.05 4.93 33.13
N PRO A 23 19.20 5.83 33.67
CA PRO A 23 19.44 6.46 34.96
C PRO A 23 19.46 5.51 36.17
N ALA A 24 19.05 4.24 36.00
CA ALA A 24 19.12 3.23 37.04
C ALA A 24 20.24 2.18 36.84
N ASP A 25 20.84 2.12 35.65
CA ASP A 25 21.85 1.10 35.31
C ASP A 25 22.78 1.64 34.22
N ASP A 26 23.96 2.08 34.62
CA ASP A 26 24.94 2.71 33.73
C ASP A 26 25.45 1.77 32.62
N ALA A 27 25.25 0.46 32.75
CA ALA A 27 25.63 -0.51 31.74
C ALA A 27 24.64 -0.62 30.58
N LYS A 28 23.45 0.01 30.68
CA LYS A 28 22.39 -0.09 29.67
C LYS A 28 22.12 1.25 29.00
N ASN A 29 21.93 1.21 27.69
CA ASN A 29 21.51 2.37 26.90
C ASN A 29 20.00 2.33 26.61
N VAL A 30 19.37 3.49 26.67
CA VAL A 30 17.99 3.71 26.24
C VAL A 30 18.01 4.37 24.86
N TYR A 31 17.55 3.63 23.85
CA TYR A 31 17.46 4.10 22.47
C TYR A 31 16.15 4.84 22.21
N ILE A 32 16.24 5.96 21.50
CA ILE A 32 15.07 6.79 21.17
C ILE A 32 14.52 6.36 19.83
N ILE A 33 13.26 5.93 19.82
CA ILE A 33 12.49 5.64 18.60
C ILE A 33 11.34 6.63 18.51
N LEU A 34 11.16 7.19 17.32
CA LEU A 34 10.06 8.07 16.99
C LEU A 34 9.07 7.32 16.09
N ASP A 35 7.80 7.70 16.18
CA ASP A 35 6.75 7.00 15.46
C ASP A 35 6.81 7.22 13.94
N ALA A 36 7.08 6.13 13.21
CA ALA A 36 7.15 6.13 11.75
C ALA A 36 5.83 6.58 11.09
N CYS A 37 4.68 6.24 11.68
CA CYS A 37 3.35 6.67 11.21
C CYS A 37 3.21 8.20 11.24
N HIS A 38 3.80 8.84 12.24
CA HIS A 38 3.83 10.29 12.35
C HIS A 38 4.87 10.94 11.44
N ILE A 39 6.04 10.32 11.32
CA ILE A 39 7.11 10.82 10.47
C ILE A 39 6.68 10.85 8.99
N ILE A 40 6.04 9.78 8.47
CA ILE A 40 5.61 9.74 7.06
C ILE A 40 4.54 10.82 6.76
N LYS A 41 3.66 11.13 7.72
CA LYS A 41 2.72 12.26 7.60
C LYS A 41 3.46 13.59 7.45
N LEU A 42 4.50 13.81 8.26
CA LEU A 42 5.29 15.03 8.20
C LEU A 42 6.01 15.17 6.86
N ILE A 43 6.58 14.10 6.32
CA ILE A 43 7.26 14.11 5.02
C ILE A 43 6.30 14.43 3.89
N ARG A 44 5.12 13.79 3.86
CA ARG A 44 4.06 14.13 2.90
C ARG A 44 3.68 15.61 3.00
N ASN A 45 3.46 16.10 4.21
CA ASN A 45 3.12 17.52 4.43
C ASN A 45 4.26 18.44 3.99
N SER A 46 5.52 18.08 4.25
CA SER A 46 6.69 18.87 3.83
C SER A 46 6.79 18.96 2.31
N LEU A 47 6.69 17.82 1.61
CA LEU A 47 6.74 17.78 0.15
C LEU A 47 5.60 18.58 -0.47
N ALA A 48 4.37 18.39 0.03
CA ALA A 48 3.20 19.07 -0.51
C ALA A 48 3.22 20.59 -0.28
N ASN A 49 3.79 21.05 0.84
CA ASN A 49 3.87 22.49 1.12
C ASN A 49 5.06 23.20 0.46
N LEU A 50 6.21 22.52 0.34
CA LEU A 50 7.40 23.12 -0.28
C LEU A 50 7.27 23.20 -1.80
N SER A 51 6.23 22.59 -2.38
CA SER A 51 6.00 22.39 -3.82
C SER A 51 7.03 21.50 -4.50
N TYR A 52 8.32 21.77 -4.27
CA TYR A 52 9.43 20.94 -4.70
C TYR A 52 10.57 20.84 -3.69
N ILE A 53 11.35 19.76 -3.80
CA ILE A 53 12.61 19.50 -3.10
C ILE A 53 13.65 19.19 -4.19
N VAL A 54 14.91 19.54 -3.97
CA VAL A 54 16.00 19.24 -4.91
C VAL A 54 16.83 18.10 -4.35
N ASP A 55 17.03 17.05 -5.16
CA ASP A 55 17.91 15.93 -4.84
C ASP A 55 19.39 16.35 -4.96
N ALA A 56 20.33 15.55 -4.43
CA ALA A 56 21.77 15.79 -4.52
C ALA A 56 22.26 15.93 -5.98
N GLU A 57 21.56 15.27 -6.92
CA GLU A 57 21.81 15.33 -8.36
C GLU A 57 21.22 16.59 -9.04
N GLY A 58 20.65 17.53 -8.28
CA GLY A 58 20.00 18.73 -8.81
C GLY A 58 18.62 18.50 -9.43
N LYS A 59 18.08 17.28 -9.34
CA LYS A 59 16.77 16.93 -9.89
C LYS A 59 15.62 17.39 -8.98
N HIS A 60 14.52 17.83 -9.58
CA HIS A 60 13.36 18.33 -8.84
C HIS A 60 12.38 17.22 -8.48
N ILE A 61 12.15 17.06 -7.18
CA ILE A 61 11.10 16.22 -6.58
C ILE A 61 9.87 17.10 -6.39
N LYS A 62 8.77 16.85 -7.10
CA LYS A 62 7.60 17.75 -7.10
C LYS A 62 6.32 17.03 -6.66
N TRP A 63 5.55 17.65 -5.76
CA TRP A 63 4.21 17.15 -5.43
C TRP A 63 3.26 17.23 -6.64
N ALA A 64 3.51 18.16 -7.57
CA ALA A 64 2.73 18.34 -8.78
C ALA A 64 2.61 17.07 -9.63
N TYR A 65 3.61 16.17 -9.65
CA TYR A 65 3.52 14.91 -10.40
C TYR A 65 2.49 13.95 -9.79
N ILE A 66 2.33 13.94 -8.46
CA ILE A 66 1.31 13.13 -7.79
C ILE A 66 -0.08 13.69 -8.09
N VAL A 67 -0.22 15.02 -8.14
CA VAL A 67 -1.46 15.69 -8.57
C VAL A 67 -1.79 15.38 -10.03
N ALA A 68 -0.78 15.45 -10.93
CA ALA A 68 -0.95 15.13 -12.34
C ALA A 68 -1.32 13.66 -12.56
N LEU A 69 -0.75 12.75 -11.76
CA LEU A 69 -1.10 11.32 -11.81
C LEU A 69 -2.55 11.10 -11.39
N GLU A 70 -3.02 11.74 -10.33
CA GLU A 70 -4.43 11.66 -9.92
C GLU A 70 -5.35 12.22 -11.00
N ALA A 71 -5.01 13.38 -11.58
CA ALA A 71 -5.78 13.99 -12.65
C ALA A 71 -5.84 13.11 -13.91
N LEU A 72 -4.73 12.46 -14.29
CA LEU A 72 -4.68 11.52 -15.42
C LEU A 72 -5.54 10.28 -15.16
N GLN A 73 -5.41 9.65 -13.99
CA GLN A 73 -6.21 8.47 -13.65
C GLN A 73 -7.69 8.80 -13.58
N ARG A 74 -8.03 10.01 -13.11
CA ARG A 74 -9.38 10.52 -13.12
C ARG A 74 -9.86 10.74 -14.55
N SER A 75 -9.14 11.45 -15.41
CA SER A 75 -9.58 11.67 -16.81
C SER A 75 -9.76 10.35 -17.59
N GLU A 76 -8.92 9.36 -17.32
CA GLU A 76 -8.97 8.06 -18.00
C GLU A 76 -9.99 7.08 -17.42
N GLY A 77 -10.57 7.37 -16.25
CA GLY A 77 -11.53 6.49 -15.56
C GLY A 77 -10.93 5.18 -15.03
N LEU A 78 -9.60 5.05 -15.05
CA LEU A 78 -8.85 3.85 -14.68
C LEU A 78 -7.61 4.22 -13.86
N ARG A 79 -7.31 3.41 -12.83
CA ARG A 79 -6.11 3.59 -12.00
C ARG A 79 -5.00 2.67 -12.47
N LEU A 80 -3.76 3.18 -12.46
CA LEU A 80 -2.56 2.43 -12.77
C LEU A 80 -2.15 1.51 -11.61
N GLY A 81 -3.07 0.75 -11.02
CA GLY A 81 -2.80 -0.19 -9.92
C GLY A 81 -2.27 0.46 -8.62
N ASN A 82 -2.73 1.67 -8.30
CA ASN A 82 -2.50 2.35 -7.03
C ASN A 82 -3.83 2.73 -6.36
N LYS A 83 -3.77 3.28 -5.14
CA LYS A 83 -4.96 3.70 -4.36
C LYS A 83 -5.15 5.21 -4.34
N LEU A 84 -4.46 5.93 -5.22
CA LEU A 84 -4.47 7.39 -5.23
C LEU A 84 -5.85 7.90 -5.70
N THR A 85 -6.39 8.86 -4.97
CA THR A 85 -7.68 9.52 -5.25
C THR A 85 -7.59 11.00 -4.88
N LYS A 86 -8.58 11.80 -5.29
CA LYS A 86 -8.72 13.22 -4.95
C LYS A 86 -8.53 13.54 -3.46
N VAL A 87 -8.97 12.65 -2.56
CA VAL A 87 -8.80 12.79 -1.10
C VAL A 87 -7.32 12.83 -0.68
N HIS A 88 -6.44 12.13 -1.42
CA HIS A 88 -5.01 12.12 -1.18
C HIS A 88 -4.35 13.43 -1.61
N VAL A 89 -4.82 14.01 -2.72
CA VAL A 89 -4.34 15.29 -3.25
C VAL A 89 -4.86 16.46 -2.42
N GLN A 90 -6.12 16.41 -1.94
CA GLN A 90 -6.72 17.35 -1.00
C GLN A 90 -6.25 17.11 0.44
N TRP A 91 -4.93 17.07 0.56
CA TRP A 91 -4.16 16.58 1.68
C TRP A 91 -4.37 17.42 2.95
N GLU A 92 -4.74 18.70 2.80
CA GLU A 92 -5.01 19.67 3.87
C GLU A 92 -6.18 19.24 4.76
N LYS A 93 -7.29 18.79 4.15
CA LYS A 93 -8.47 18.30 4.89
C LYS A 93 -8.19 17.00 5.63
N GLN A 94 -7.16 16.25 5.22
CA GLN A 94 -6.79 14.95 5.76
C GLN A 94 -5.36 14.92 6.33
N LYS A 95 -4.90 16.05 6.88
CA LYS A 95 -3.53 16.23 7.40
C LYS A 95 -3.14 15.18 8.46
N MET A 96 -4.10 14.75 9.29
CA MET A 96 -3.86 13.82 10.41
C MET A 96 -3.94 12.34 10.03
N LYS A 97 -4.55 11.99 8.90
CA LYS A 97 -4.80 10.59 8.51
C LYS A 97 -3.53 9.97 7.90
N VAL A 98 -2.86 9.14 8.70
CA VAL A 98 -1.64 8.40 8.30
C VAL A 98 -1.88 7.56 7.04
N ARG A 99 -3.05 6.91 6.95
CA ARG A 99 -3.43 6.05 5.81
C ARG A 99 -3.22 6.75 4.47
N TYR A 100 -3.72 7.97 4.31
CA TYR A 100 -3.61 8.71 3.05
C TYR A 100 -2.18 9.17 2.77
N ALA A 101 -1.41 9.52 3.81
CA ALA A 101 0.00 9.87 3.63
C ALA A 101 0.82 8.66 3.13
N ALA A 102 0.64 7.49 3.75
CA ALA A 102 1.32 6.26 3.34
C ALA A 102 0.88 5.78 1.94
N GLN A 103 -0.40 5.92 1.59
CA GLN A 103 -0.90 5.57 0.25
C GLN A 103 -0.37 6.50 -0.84
N ALA A 104 -0.28 7.81 -0.56
CA ALA A 104 0.25 8.80 -1.50
C ALA A 104 1.76 8.62 -1.73
N LEU A 105 2.51 8.25 -0.68
CA LEU A 105 3.94 7.96 -0.74
C LEU A 105 4.21 6.45 -0.81
N SER A 106 3.47 5.72 -1.65
CA SER A 106 3.65 4.26 -1.80
C SER A 106 4.46 3.90 -3.04
N SER A 107 5.15 2.75 -2.99
CA SER A 107 5.87 2.24 -4.16
C SER A 107 4.96 2.06 -5.37
N SER A 108 3.69 1.71 -5.18
CA SER A 108 2.74 1.58 -6.31
C SER A 108 2.46 2.91 -7.02
N VAL A 109 2.59 4.04 -6.32
CA VAL A 109 2.55 5.39 -6.92
C VAL A 109 3.88 5.68 -7.63
N ALA A 110 5.02 5.33 -7.03
CA ALA A 110 6.33 5.45 -7.69
C ALA A 110 6.40 4.67 -9.01
N ASP A 111 5.91 3.42 -9.02
CA ASP A 111 5.87 2.58 -10.21
C ASP A 111 4.98 3.19 -11.29
N ALA A 112 3.84 3.79 -10.90
CA ALA A 112 2.96 4.48 -11.84
C ALA A 112 3.59 5.75 -12.43
N LEU A 113 4.36 6.52 -11.65
CA LEU A 113 5.11 7.67 -12.13
C LEU A 113 6.20 7.26 -13.13
N ASP A 114 6.98 6.22 -12.78
CA ASP A 114 8.02 5.68 -13.66
C ASP A 114 7.42 5.12 -14.96
N PHE A 115 6.24 4.51 -14.90
CA PHE A 115 5.53 4.02 -16.08
C PHE A 115 5.09 5.16 -17.00
N CYS A 116 4.52 6.23 -16.43
CA CYS A 116 4.08 7.39 -17.19
C CYS A 116 5.25 8.12 -17.88
N GLU A 117 6.42 8.17 -17.24
CA GLU A 117 7.62 8.81 -17.79
C GLU A 117 8.35 7.93 -18.80
N ASN A 118 8.67 6.68 -18.45
CA ASN A 118 9.58 5.85 -19.24
C ASN A 118 8.87 5.08 -20.37
N VAL A 119 7.66 4.58 -20.09
CA VAL A 119 6.91 3.73 -21.03
C VAL A 119 5.97 4.59 -21.87
N LEU A 120 5.10 5.37 -21.23
CA LEU A 120 4.13 6.21 -21.94
C LEU A 120 4.73 7.52 -22.47
N LYS A 121 5.92 7.92 -21.99
CA LYS A 121 6.65 9.12 -22.43
C LYS A 121 5.79 10.39 -22.44
N LEU A 122 4.93 10.52 -21.43
CA LEU A 122 4.00 11.63 -21.32
C LEU A 122 4.75 12.93 -20.94
N PRO A 123 4.55 14.04 -21.66
CA PRO A 123 5.32 15.27 -21.48
C PRO A 123 5.17 15.88 -20.07
N GLN A 124 4.01 15.71 -19.45
CA GLN A 124 3.70 16.22 -18.10
C GLN A 124 4.44 15.46 -16.98
N PHE A 125 5.03 14.30 -17.27
CA PHE A 125 5.80 13.49 -16.30
C PHE A 125 7.32 13.51 -16.57
N ARG A 126 7.80 14.40 -17.45
CA ARG A 126 9.24 14.51 -17.72
C ARG A 126 10.01 14.94 -16.46
N GLY A 127 10.91 14.09 -15.98
CA GLY A 127 11.66 14.28 -14.73
C GLY A 127 10.95 13.74 -13.48
N ALA A 128 9.89 12.94 -13.63
CA ALA A 128 9.19 12.32 -12.51
C ALA A 128 10.03 11.27 -11.76
N SER A 129 11.09 10.75 -12.37
CA SER A 129 11.97 9.71 -11.83
C SER A 129 12.64 10.11 -10.50
N ALA A 130 12.94 11.41 -10.32
CA ALA A 130 13.42 11.90 -9.03
C ALA A 130 12.34 11.80 -7.94
N THR A 131 11.08 12.06 -8.30
CA THR A 131 9.94 11.95 -7.39
C THR A 131 9.59 10.50 -7.10
N SER A 132 9.64 9.61 -8.09
CA SER A 132 9.43 8.18 -7.88
C SER A 132 10.51 7.58 -6.98
N LYS A 133 11.79 7.93 -7.17
CA LYS A 133 12.92 7.56 -6.30
C LYS A 133 12.68 8.01 -4.86
N PHE A 134 12.32 9.28 -4.66
CA PHE A 134 11.98 9.81 -3.35
C PHE A 134 10.85 9.02 -2.69
N VAL A 135 9.73 8.84 -3.38
CA VAL A 135 8.55 8.11 -2.87
C VAL A 135 8.93 6.67 -2.48
N ARG A 136 9.67 5.97 -3.34
CA ARG A 136 10.10 4.58 -3.12
C ARG A 136 11.02 4.44 -1.90
N VAL A 137 11.98 5.37 -1.73
CA VAL A 137 12.88 5.38 -0.56
C VAL A 137 12.09 5.52 0.74
N PHE A 138 11.17 6.48 0.81
CA PHE A 138 10.37 6.69 2.03
C PHE A 138 9.32 5.61 2.29
N ASP A 139 8.76 4.98 1.24
CA ASP A 139 7.87 3.82 1.39
C ASP A 139 8.61 2.62 1.97
N HIS A 140 9.79 2.28 1.40
CA HIS A 140 10.62 1.18 1.89
C HIS A 140 11.08 1.42 3.33
N LEU A 141 11.45 2.66 3.66
CA LEU A 141 11.83 3.05 5.00
C LEU A 141 10.65 2.91 5.98
N PHE A 142 9.46 3.38 5.59
CA PHE A 142 8.25 3.23 6.40
C PHE A 142 7.88 1.76 6.61
N ASP A 143 7.94 0.93 5.57
CA ASP A 143 7.68 -0.51 5.66
C ASP A 143 8.65 -1.21 6.63
N LEU A 144 9.92 -0.82 6.62
CA LEU A 144 10.95 -1.36 7.50
C LEU A 144 10.69 -0.97 8.96
N PHE A 145 10.26 0.26 9.23
CA PHE A 145 9.87 0.70 10.58
C PHE A 145 8.46 0.25 11.01
N ASN A 146 7.72 -0.44 10.14
CA ASN A 146 6.36 -0.91 10.40
C ASN A 146 6.23 -2.44 10.20
N SER A 147 7.28 -3.20 10.52
CA SER A 147 7.28 -4.66 10.45
C SER A 147 6.41 -5.27 11.55
N ARG A 148 5.33 -5.95 11.14
CA ARG A 148 4.31 -6.54 12.04
C ARG A 148 4.35 -8.05 12.12
N ASN A 149 4.64 -8.72 11.00
CA ASN A 149 4.49 -10.15 10.86
C ASN A 149 5.87 -10.82 10.68
N PRO A 150 6.23 -11.83 11.48
CA PRO A 150 7.47 -12.60 11.32
C PRO A 150 7.68 -13.22 9.92
N PHE A 151 6.59 -13.53 9.20
CA PHE A 151 6.62 -14.17 7.88
C PHE A 151 6.52 -13.20 6.70
N SER A 152 6.49 -11.89 6.98
CA SER A 152 6.48 -10.88 5.93
C SER A 152 7.80 -10.91 5.15
N ARG A 153 7.72 -10.52 3.86
CA ARG A 153 8.83 -10.56 2.91
C ARG A 153 9.31 -9.15 2.55
N SER A 154 10.51 -9.05 1.97
CA SER A 154 11.11 -7.78 1.51
C SER A 154 11.24 -6.77 2.67
N TYR A 155 11.02 -5.47 2.43
CA TYR A 155 11.15 -4.40 3.41
C TYR A 155 10.18 -4.49 4.59
N LYS A 156 9.15 -5.34 4.53
CA LYS A 156 8.24 -5.59 5.67
C LYS A 156 8.79 -6.63 6.62
N ALA A 157 9.78 -7.41 6.19
CA ALA A 157 10.33 -8.51 6.95
C ALA A 157 10.90 -8.02 8.29
N PRO A 158 10.82 -8.85 9.35
CA PRO A 158 11.49 -8.54 10.61
C PRO A 158 13.01 -8.44 10.42
N LEU A 159 13.69 -7.61 11.20
CA LEU A 159 15.14 -7.50 11.14
C LEU A 159 15.78 -8.75 11.77
N ARG A 160 16.63 -9.43 11.00
CA ARG A 160 17.30 -10.69 11.34
C ARG A 160 18.78 -10.60 10.94
N LYS A 161 19.65 -11.44 11.51
CA LYS A 161 21.05 -11.54 11.06
C LYS A 161 21.18 -11.85 9.56
N GLN A 162 20.26 -12.65 9.03
CA GLN A 162 20.25 -13.07 7.62
C GLN A 162 19.97 -11.92 6.63
N ASN A 163 19.16 -10.94 7.01
CA ASN A 163 18.80 -9.83 6.12
C ASN A 163 19.58 -8.54 6.42
N GLU A 164 20.50 -8.59 7.39
CA GLU A 164 21.39 -7.50 7.79
C GLU A 164 22.14 -6.88 6.61
N ALA A 165 22.68 -7.73 5.74
CA ALA A 165 23.38 -7.31 4.52
C ALA A 165 22.49 -6.55 3.52
N CYS A 166 21.16 -6.64 3.63
CA CYS A 166 20.24 -5.92 2.75
C CYS A 166 19.82 -4.57 3.34
N TRP A 167 19.47 -4.52 4.63
CA TRP A 167 18.90 -3.31 5.22
C TRP A 167 19.94 -2.32 5.77
N LYS A 168 21.11 -2.77 6.26
CA LYS A 168 22.17 -1.84 6.71
C LYS A 168 22.69 -0.96 5.58
N PRO A 169 23.02 -1.47 4.37
CA PRO A 169 23.41 -0.62 3.26
C PRO A 169 22.29 0.33 2.82
N PHE A 170 21.03 -0.13 2.89
CA PHE A 170 19.88 0.72 2.59
C PHE A 170 19.75 1.88 3.58
N PHE A 171 20.01 1.67 4.87
CA PHE A 171 20.05 2.75 5.86
C PHE A 171 21.17 3.74 5.57
N ALA A 172 22.39 3.27 5.32
CA ALA A 172 23.52 4.14 4.97
C ALA A 172 23.21 4.98 3.71
N TYR A 173 22.68 4.36 2.66
CA TYR A 173 22.22 5.03 1.45
C TYR A 173 21.15 6.08 1.75
N THR A 174 20.13 5.73 2.55
CA THR A 174 19.01 6.62 2.87
C THR A 174 19.44 7.80 3.74
N GLN A 175 20.38 7.58 4.67
CA GLN A 175 20.99 8.66 5.46
C GLN A 175 21.74 9.65 4.57
N ALA A 176 22.56 9.16 3.65
CA ALA A 176 23.27 10.01 2.68
C ALA A 176 22.28 10.75 1.76
N TYR A 177 21.24 10.06 1.29
CA TYR A 177 20.18 10.64 0.47
C TYR A 177 19.46 11.79 1.19
N ILE A 178 19.02 11.58 2.43
CA ILE A 178 18.33 12.62 3.22
C ILE A 178 19.24 13.83 3.47
N LYS A 179 20.54 13.61 3.73
CA LYS A 179 21.53 14.70 3.91
C LYS A 179 21.74 15.51 2.62
N GLY A 180 21.58 14.90 1.46
CA GLY A 180 21.70 15.56 0.15
C GLY A 180 20.48 16.39 -0.27
N LEU A 181 19.33 16.26 0.39
CA LEU A 181 18.09 16.96 0.01
C LEU A 181 18.15 18.45 0.36
N ARG A 182 17.75 19.29 -0.59
CA ARG A 182 17.68 20.76 -0.44
C ARG A 182 16.28 21.31 -0.66
N ASP A 183 15.97 22.40 0.05
CA ASP A 183 14.74 23.18 -0.12
C ASP A 183 14.79 24.03 -1.41
N PRO A 184 13.66 24.64 -1.83
CA PRO A 184 13.62 25.56 -2.97
C PRO A 184 14.62 26.72 -2.90
N ALA A 185 15.03 27.12 -1.69
CA ALA A 185 15.99 28.20 -1.43
C ALA A 185 17.44 27.70 -1.40
N GLY A 186 17.70 26.43 -1.70
CA GLY A 186 19.03 25.83 -1.74
C GLY A 186 19.60 25.40 -0.38
N ARG A 187 18.85 25.59 0.71
CA ARG A 187 19.26 25.18 2.06
C ARG A 187 19.00 23.69 2.28
N PRO A 188 19.81 22.98 3.07
CA PRO A 188 19.52 21.60 3.44
C PRO A 188 18.14 21.46 4.08
N VAL A 189 17.36 20.44 3.69
CA VAL A 189 16.02 20.18 4.25
C VAL A 189 16.08 19.93 5.76
N LEU A 190 17.23 19.49 6.25
CA LEU A 190 17.55 19.25 7.66
C LEU A 190 17.67 20.54 8.49
N GLU A 191 17.85 21.70 7.87
CA GLU A 191 17.93 22.99 8.56
C GLU A 191 16.62 23.76 8.48
N GLY A 192 15.74 23.41 7.54
CA GLY A 192 14.46 24.08 7.30
C GLY A 192 13.45 23.95 8.44
N LEU A 193 12.40 24.78 8.38
CA LEU A 193 11.31 24.80 9.37
C LEU A 193 10.55 23.46 9.47
N LYS A 194 10.55 22.66 8.40
CA LYS A 194 9.84 21.37 8.31
C LYS A 194 10.78 20.16 8.35
N LYS A 195 11.91 20.29 9.05
CA LYS A 195 12.95 19.26 9.20
C LYS A 195 12.52 18.03 9.99
N THR A 196 11.54 18.16 10.89
CA THR A 196 11.20 17.15 11.90
C THR A 196 10.96 15.74 11.35
N GLY A 197 10.32 15.61 10.17
CA GLY A 197 10.12 14.31 9.54
C GLY A 197 11.43 13.64 9.11
N PHE A 198 12.31 14.39 8.42
CA PHE A 198 13.59 13.89 7.94
C PHE A 198 14.54 13.56 9.09
N VAL A 199 14.65 14.45 10.07
CA VAL A 199 15.42 14.24 11.30
C VAL A 199 14.91 13.02 12.06
N GLY A 200 13.57 12.84 12.10
CA GLY A 200 12.95 11.73 12.80
C GLY A 200 13.38 10.37 12.25
N PHE A 201 13.41 10.20 10.93
CA PHE A 201 13.91 8.97 10.33
C PHE A 201 15.42 8.75 10.53
N LEU A 202 16.23 9.81 10.49
CA LEU A 202 17.67 9.69 10.79
C LEU A 202 17.91 9.17 12.21
N ILE A 203 17.16 9.67 13.19
CA ILE A 203 17.22 9.20 14.58
C ILE A 203 16.78 7.73 14.66
N CYS A 204 15.65 7.38 14.03
CA CYS A 204 15.14 6.00 14.05
C CYS A 204 16.11 5.00 13.42
N MET A 205 16.79 5.36 12.32
CA MET A 205 17.79 4.50 11.68
C MET A 205 18.98 4.26 12.63
N SER A 206 19.59 5.33 13.15
CA SER A 206 20.72 5.22 14.10
C SER A 206 20.37 4.41 15.35
N SER A 207 19.19 4.66 15.94
CA SER A 207 18.74 3.91 17.12
C SER A 207 18.48 2.44 16.82
N THR A 208 17.91 2.14 15.66
CA THR A 208 17.56 0.76 15.29
C THR A 208 18.77 -0.06 14.93
N GLU A 209 19.78 0.53 14.27
CA GLU A 209 21.08 -0.11 14.03
C GLU A 209 21.73 -0.52 15.35
N LYS A 210 21.90 0.42 16.28
CA LYS A 210 22.53 0.16 17.58
C LYS A 210 21.74 -0.87 18.40
N MET A 211 20.42 -0.73 18.44
CA MET A 211 19.55 -1.67 19.16
C MET A 211 19.57 -3.06 18.54
N PHE A 212 19.67 -3.17 17.21
CA PHE A 212 19.81 -4.45 16.53
C PHE A 212 21.13 -5.14 16.89
N ASP A 213 22.25 -4.39 16.87
CA ASP A 213 23.57 -4.94 17.21
C ASP A 213 23.62 -5.44 18.66
N GLU A 214 23.00 -4.72 19.59
CA GLU A 214 22.95 -5.11 21.01
C GLU A 214 21.98 -6.26 21.29
N LEU A 215 20.80 -6.29 20.68
CA LEU A 215 19.78 -7.29 20.99
C LEU A 215 19.90 -8.54 20.10
N VAL A 216 19.97 -8.36 18.79
CA VAL A 216 20.01 -9.47 17.83
C VAL A 216 21.45 -9.90 17.59
N GLY A 217 22.38 -8.96 17.44
CA GLY A 217 23.81 -9.23 17.26
C GLY A 217 24.39 -10.10 18.37
N GLN A 218 24.17 -9.71 19.63
CA GLN A 218 24.58 -10.47 20.82
C GLN A 218 23.74 -11.74 21.09
N GLY A 219 22.73 -12.03 20.27
CA GLY A 219 21.94 -13.25 20.36
C GLY A 219 20.85 -13.25 21.44
N LYS A 220 20.53 -12.10 22.07
CA LYS A 220 19.43 -11.98 23.03
C LYS A 220 18.06 -12.18 22.37
N LEU A 221 17.91 -11.74 21.10
CA LEU A 221 16.71 -11.90 20.30
C LEU A 221 16.99 -12.56 18.95
N LYS A 222 16.06 -13.39 18.46
CA LYS A 222 16.13 -14.03 17.13
C LYS A 222 15.89 -13.02 16.00
N TYR A 223 15.00 -12.06 16.23
CA TYR A 223 14.62 -11.02 15.27
C TYR A 223 14.01 -9.82 15.99
N LEU A 224 13.92 -8.69 15.30
CA LEU A 224 13.31 -7.46 15.79
C LEU A 224 12.11 -7.06 14.92
N LEU A 225 10.94 -6.91 15.55
CA LEU A 225 9.73 -6.36 14.93
C LEU A 225 9.61 -4.87 15.26
N THR A 226 9.92 -4.02 14.29
CA THR A 226 9.96 -2.56 14.46
C THR A 226 8.60 -1.94 14.81
N HIS A 227 7.48 -2.55 14.38
CA HIS A 227 6.15 -2.06 14.79
C HIS A 227 5.92 -2.12 16.30
N LYS A 228 6.58 -3.04 17.02
CA LYS A 228 6.47 -3.13 18.50
C LYS A 228 7.09 -1.94 19.21
N LEU A 229 7.88 -1.14 18.50
CA LEU A 229 8.53 0.08 19.00
C LEU A 229 7.67 1.33 18.73
N SER A 230 6.56 1.21 17.99
CA SER A 230 5.68 2.34 17.67
C SER A 230 4.73 2.67 18.82
N GLN A 231 4.37 3.96 18.92
CA GLN A 231 3.34 4.46 19.82
C GLN A 231 1.91 4.08 19.39
N ASP A 232 1.72 3.44 18.23
CA ASP A 232 0.42 2.93 17.75
C ASP A 232 -0.31 2.11 18.83
N HIS A 233 0.43 1.38 19.66
CA HIS A 233 -0.12 0.62 20.79
C HIS A 233 -0.80 1.52 21.84
N ALA A 234 -0.23 2.69 22.13
CA ALA A 234 -0.84 3.68 23.03
C ALA A 234 -2.03 4.38 22.36
N GLU A 235 -1.96 4.66 21.05
CA GLU A 235 -3.10 5.25 20.32
C GLU A 235 -4.32 4.32 20.27
N ASN A 236 -4.08 3.02 20.07
CA ASN A 236 -5.13 2.00 20.15
C ASN A 236 -5.75 1.97 21.55
N PHE A 237 -4.94 2.08 22.60
CA PHE A 237 -5.44 2.18 23.97
C PHE A 237 -6.32 3.42 24.17
N PHE A 238 -5.91 4.59 23.68
CA PHE A 238 -6.74 5.80 23.72
C PHE A 238 -8.04 5.64 22.91
N GLY A 239 -8.01 4.89 21.81
CA GLY A 239 -9.19 4.49 21.07
C GLY A 239 -10.17 3.68 21.92
N SER A 240 -9.67 2.65 22.62
CA SER A 240 -10.46 1.84 23.55
C SER A 240 -11.06 2.65 24.70
N VAL A 241 -10.30 3.61 25.24
CA VAL A 241 -10.81 4.54 26.27
C VAL A 241 -11.97 5.38 25.73
N ARG A 242 -11.81 5.98 24.54
CA ARG A 242 -12.89 6.78 23.91
C ARG A 242 -14.12 5.93 23.56
N GLY A 243 -13.91 4.70 23.08
CA GLY A 243 -15.01 3.79 22.75
C GLY A 243 -15.93 3.49 23.95
N ARG A 244 -15.40 3.53 25.17
CA ARG A 244 -16.18 3.36 26.41
C ARG A 244 -17.00 4.59 26.80
N GLY A 245 -16.67 5.75 26.25
CA GLY A 245 -17.46 6.98 26.37
C GLY A 245 -18.69 7.00 25.44
N GLY A 246 -18.88 5.98 24.60
CA GLY A 246 -19.96 5.94 23.61
C GLY A 246 -19.84 7.11 22.63
N TYR A 247 -20.85 7.98 22.61
CA TYR A 247 -20.86 9.19 21.79
C TYR A 247 -19.95 10.31 22.33
N ASN A 248 -19.39 10.17 23.54
CA ASN A 248 -18.47 11.16 24.09
C ASN A 248 -17.01 10.87 23.67
N ASN A 249 -16.56 11.51 22.60
CA ASN A 249 -15.19 11.41 22.10
C ASN A 249 -14.16 12.18 22.94
N ASN A 250 -14.58 13.07 23.84
CA ASN A 250 -13.72 13.92 24.66
C ASN A 250 -14.06 13.71 26.16
N PRO A 251 -13.62 12.58 26.75
CA PRO A 251 -13.90 12.29 28.15
C PRO A 251 -13.21 13.29 29.09
N THR A 252 -13.86 13.63 30.20
CA THR A 252 -13.24 14.39 31.30
C THR A 252 -12.18 13.54 32.01
N ALA A 253 -11.30 14.16 32.80
CA ALA A 253 -10.27 13.43 33.56
C ALA A 253 -10.87 12.33 34.48
N ALA A 254 -12.02 12.60 35.09
CA ALA A 254 -12.73 11.62 35.92
C ALA A 254 -13.26 10.44 35.08
N GLN A 255 -13.84 10.72 33.90
CA GLN A 255 -14.31 9.70 32.97
C GLN A 255 -13.16 8.87 32.40
N PHE A 256 -12.03 9.50 32.08
CA PHE A 256 -10.81 8.82 31.68
C PHE A 256 -10.32 7.88 32.78
N MET A 257 -10.23 8.34 34.03
CA MET A 257 -9.81 7.52 35.17
C MET A 257 -10.74 6.32 35.38
N ALA A 258 -12.06 6.50 35.29
CA ALA A 258 -13.03 5.43 35.41
C ALA A 258 -12.89 4.40 34.27
N ALA A 259 -12.77 4.88 33.02
CA ALA A 259 -12.55 4.03 31.85
C ALA A 259 -11.22 3.27 31.93
N TYR A 260 -10.16 3.93 32.40
CA TYR A 260 -8.83 3.36 32.63
C TYR A 260 -8.87 2.24 33.66
N LYS A 261 -9.42 2.49 34.86
CA LYS A 261 -9.58 1.47 35.92
C LYS A 261 -10.34 0.25 35.41
N ARG A 262 -11.44 0.46 34.71
CA ARG A 262 -12.24 -0.64 34.15
C ARG A 262 -11.51 -1.38 33.03
N LEU A 263 -10.59 -0.73 32.29
CA LEU A 263 -9.82 -1.39 31.22
C LEU A 263 -8.81 -2.34 31.85
N LEU A 264 -8.09 -1.87 32.87
CA LEU A 264 -7.16 -2.69 33.66
C LEU A 264 -7.82 -3.93 34.26
N VAL A 265 -8.96 -3.75 34.95
CA VAL A 265 -9.68 -4.88 35.58
C VAL A 265 -10.21 -5.86 34.53
N GLN A 266 -10.70 -5.39 33.38
CA GLN A 266 -11.21 -6.28 32.33
C GLN A 266 -10.10 -7.09 31.64
N THR A 267 -8.88 -6.55 31.54
CA THR A 267 -7.71 -7.31 31.06
C THR A 267 -7.23 -8.37 32.05
N GLU A 268 -7.49 -8.19 33.36
CA GLU A 268 -7.11 -9.14 34.42
C GLU A 268 -8.15 -10.26 34.62
N VAL A 269 -9.44 -9.99 34.35
CA VAL A 269 -10.49 -11.01 34.42
C VAL A 269 -10.54 -11.79 33.11
N THR A 270 -9.75 -12.87 33.01
CA THR A 270 -9.96 -13.88 31.96
C THR A 270 -11.31 -14.54 32.16
N SER A 271 -12.24 -14.31 31.24
CA SER A 271 -13.53 -14.99 31.18
C SER A 271 -13.37 -16.51 31.05
N SER A 272 -14.21 -17.26 31.77
CA SER A 272 -14.32 -18.72 31.70
C SER A 272 -14.55 -19.22 30.28
N SER A 273 -14.17 -20.47 30.04
CA SER A 273 -14.07 -21.17 28.75
C SER A 273 -15.38 -21.39 27.96
N SER A 274 -16.50 -20.73 28.32
CA SER A 274 -17.82 -20.99 27.71
C SER A 274 -18.46 -19.80 26.96
N GLY A 275 -17.75 -18.69 26.78
CA GLY A 275 -18.25 -17.52 26.04
C GLY A 275 -17.82 -17.48 24.57
N ASN A 276 -18.77 -17.39 23.64
CA ASN A 276 -18.58 -17.33 22.17
C ASN A 276 -17.91 -16.03 21.63
N CYS A 277 -17.08 -15.35 22.40
CA CYS A 277 -16.39 -14.12 21.96
C CYS A 277 -14.94 -14.41 21.56
N THR A 278 -14.60 -14.13 20.31
CA THR A 278 -13.25 -14.29 19.74
C THR A 278 -12.25 -13.35 20.41
N LYS A 279 -11.15 -13.93 20.90
CA LYS A 279 -10.07 -13.24 21.64
C LYS A 279 -9.14 -12.49 20.67
N ASP A 280 -9.30 -11.18 20.53
CA ASP A 280 -8.20 -10.30 20.07
C ASP A 280 -7.24 -10.07 21.25
N LEU A 281 -6.39 -11.07 21.54
CA LEU A 281 -5.34 -10.99 22.56
C LEU A 281 -4.19 -10.11 22.06
N VAL A 282 -4.37 -8.79 22.08
CA VAL A 282 -3.23 -7.90 22.29
C VAL A 282 -3.21 -7.60 23.78
N SER A 283 -2.28 -8.22 24.51
CA SER A 283 -1.99 -7.89 25.91
C SER A 283 -1.46 -6.45 25.96
N ILE A 284 -2.39 -5.49 26.00
CA ILE A 284 -2.06 -4.09 26.23
C ILE A 284 -1.75 -3.99 27.72
N LEU A 285 -0.45 -4.03 28.04
CA LEU A 285 0.12 -3.73 29.36
C LEU A 285 -0.16 -4.76 30.47
N ASN A 286 0.23 -6.02 30.29
CA ASN A 286 0.35 -6.92 31.44
C ASN A 286 1.66 -6.62 32.16
N ALA A 287 1.58 -5.98 33.32
CA ALA A 287 2.62 -6.06 34.33
C ALA A 287 2.76 -7.55 34.72
N THR A 288 3.90 -8.12 34.35
CA THR A 288 4.48 -9.41 34.76
C THR A 288 3.50 -10.50 35.23
N THR A 289 3.29 -11.52 34.39
CA THR A 289 3.29 -12.92 34.85
C THR A 289 3.47 -13.86 33.66
N VAL A 290 4.39 -14.80 33.83
CA VAL A 290 4.72 -15.88 32.89
C VAL A 290 3.51 -16.80 32.79
N VAL A 291 2.88 -16.91 31.62
CA VAL A 291 2.01 -18.04 31.29
C VAL A 291 2.26 -18.48 29.86
N ALA A 292 2.42 -19.79 29.71
CA ALA A 292 2.88 -20.50 28.52
C ALA A 292 2.09 -20.21 27.24
N GLN A 293 2.83 -20.21 26.12
CA GLN A 293 2.29 -20.07 24.77
C GLN A 293 1.41 -21.26 24.42
N VAL A 294 0.25 -20.98 23.83
CA VAL A 294 -0.49 -21.94 23.00
C VAL A 294 -0.66 -21.32 21.62
N ASP A 295 -0.18 -22.05 20.62
CA ASP A 295 -0.25 -21.72 19.21
C ASP A 295 -1.70 -21.56 18.73
N ALA A 296 -1.99 -20.42 18.13
CA ALA A 296 -3.17 -20.22 17.29
C ALA A 296 -2.75 -19.42 16.05
N THR A 297 -2.05 -20.12 15.16
CA THR A 297 -1.75 -19.69 13.79
C THR A 297 -3.01 -19.73 12.91
N SER A 298 -2.98 -18.87 11.89
CA SER A 298 -3.82 -18.92 10.67
C SER A 298 -5.33 -18.70 10.81
N ALA A 299 -5.79 -17.44 10.63
CA ALA A 299 -7.05 -17.12 9.92
C ALA A 299 -7.42 -15.61 9.88
N LEU A 300 -6.76 -14.73 10.65
CA LEU A 300 -7.29 -13.36 10.87
C LEU A 300 -6.63 -12.25 10.03
N THR A 301 -5.69 -12.58 9.14
CA THR A 301 -4.91 -11.56 8.39
C THR A 301 -5.54 -11.16 7.05
N ASP A 302 -6.46 -11.95 6.50
CA ASP A 302 -7.06 -11.68 5.17
C ASP A 302 -8.39 -10.91 5.20
N MET A 303 -9.12 -10.89 6.32
CA MET A 303 -10.46 -10.29 6.36
C MET A 303 -10.52 -8.79 6.68
N ARG A 304 -9.43 -8.14 7.10
CA ARG A 304 -9.44 -6.67 7.37
C ARG A 304 -8.90 -5.82 6.21
N ARG A 305 -8.57 -6.44 5.06
CA ARG A 305 -8.19 -5.71 3.83
C ARG A 305 -9.27 -5.68 2.76
N SER A 306 -10.31 -6.51 2.87
CA SER A 306 -11.38 -6.66 1.88
C SER A 306 -12.63 -5.80 2.14
N SER A 307 -12.74 -5.11 3.28
CA SER A 307 -13.94 -4.35 3.67
C SER A 307 -13.79 -2.83 3.61
N ILE A 308 -12.90 -2.30 2.76
CA ILE A 308 -12.81 -0.85 2.50
C ILE A 308 -12.75 -0.61 0.98
N LEU A 309 -13.79 -1.06 0.28
CA LEU A 309 -14.27 -0.44 -0.94
C LEU A 309 -15.53 0.32 -0.53
N GLU A 310 -15.36 1.50 0.05
CA GLU A 310 -16.43 2.49 -0.02
C GLU A 310 -16.30 3.16 -1.40
N PRO A 311 -17.31 3.07 -2.27
CA PRO A 311 -17.34 3.86 -3.49
C PRO A 311 -17.48 5.32 -3.06
N HIS A 312 -16.46 6.12 -3.33
CA HIS A 312 -16.59 7.57 -3.23
C HIS A 312 -16.77 8.12 -4.65
N ASP A 313 -17.96 8.66 -4.87
CA ASP A 313 -18.40 9.35 -6.08
C ASP A 313 -17.47 10.52 -6.45
N ASP A 314 -17.04 10.52 -7.71
CA ASP A 314 -16.70 11.72 -8.47
C ASP A 314 -16.84 11.32 -9.96
N HIS A 315 -18.07 11.32 -10.47
CA HIS A 315 -18.38 10.88 -11.83
C HIS A 315 -18.65 12.10 -12.73
N ASP A 316 -17.59 12.63 -13.31
CA ASP A 316 -17.64 13.45 -14.54
C ASP A 316 -16.44 13.05 -15.39
N TYR A 317 -16.65 12.14 -16.33
CA TYR A 317 -15.61 11.67 -17.25
C TYR A 317 -16.02 11.95 -18.68
N THR A 318 -15.21 12.72 -19.42
CA THR A 318 -15.34 12.90 -20.86
C THR A 318 -14.40 11.92 -21.56
N HIS A 319 -14.93 10.97 -22.32
CA HIS A 319 -14.13 9.93 -22.99
C HIS A 319 -14.26 10.00 -24.52
N PRO A 320 -13.15 10.03 -25.28
CA PRO A 320 -13.16 9.74 -26.71
C PRO A 320 -13.33 8.23 -26.96
N GLU A 321 -13.84 7.88 -28.15
CA GLU A 321 -14.09 6.47 -28.55
C GLU A 321 -12.83 5.61 -28.65
N ASN A 322 -11.65 6.22 -28.78
CA ASN A 322 -10.37 5.51 -28.89
C ASN A 322 -9.73 5.27 -27.52
N LEU A 323 -9.24 4.05 -27.29
CA LEU A 323 -8.49 3.69 -26.08
C LEU A 323 -7.18 4.50 -26.03
N SER A 324 -6.96 5.22 -24.92
CA SER A 324 -5.68 5.90 -24.70
C SER A 324 -4.57 4.89 -24.40
N ALA A 325 -3.31 5.28 -24.59
CA ALA A 325 -2.16 4.43 -24.27
C ALA A 325 -2.12 3.99 -22.79
N VAL A 326 -2.72 4.79 -21.89
CA VAL A 326 -2.86 4.45 -20.46
C VAL A 326 -3.82 3.28 -20.30
N VAL A 327 -4.94 3.30 -21.02
CA VAL A 327 -5.99 2.29 -20.92
C VAL A 327 -5.53 0.96 -21.49
N VAL A 328 -4.88 0.99 -22.66
CA VAL A 328 -4.25 -0.19 -23.27
C VAL A 328 -3.22 -0.83 -22.35
N ALA A 329 -2.51 -0.04 -21.53
CA ALA A 329 -1.58 -0.57 -20.54
C ALA A 329 -2.24 -1.15 -19.27
N VAL A 330 -3.39 -0.60 -18.85
CA VAL A 330 -4.11 -1.02 -17.63
C VAL A 330 -4.98 -2.26 -17.88
N VAL A 331 -5.56 -2.40 -19.07
CA VAL A 331 -6.44 -3.52 -19.43
C VAL A 331 -5.76 -4.88 -19.18
N PRO A 332 -4.52 -5.15 -19.63
CA PRO A 332 -3.84 -6.42 -19.35
C PRO A 332 -3.58 -6.66 -17.87
N TYR A 333 -3.33 -5.60 -17.09
CA TYR A 333 -3.15 -5.72 -15.64
C TYR A 333 -4.43 -6.17 -14.94
N ILE A 334 -5.59 -5.64 -15.34
CA ILE A 334 -6.90 -6.12 -14.86
C ILE A 334 -7.15 -7.54 -15.38
N ALA A 335 -6.82 -7.83 -16.63
CA ALA A 335 -7.03 -9.13 -17.24
C ALA A 335 -6.24 -10.25 -16.51
N GLY A 336 -5.02 -9.97 -16.03
CA GLY A 336 -4.28 -10.90 -15.17
C GLY A 336 -5.00 -11.25 -13.86
N PHE A 337 -5.72 -10.30 -13.26
CA PHE A 337 -6.59 -10.58 -12.10
C PHE A 337 -7.81 -11.42 -12.48
N VAL A 338 -8.42 -11.12 -13.64
CA VAL A 338 -9.56 -11.90 -14.17
C VAL A 338 -9.15 -13.35 -14.42
N VAL A 339 -8.02 -13.60 -15.10
CA VAL A 339 -7.47 -14.95 -15.34
C VAL A 339 -7.33 -15.71 -14.03
N ARG A 340 -6.71 -15.10 -13.02
CA ARG A 340 -6.53 -15.73 -11.70
C ARG A 340 -7.85 -16.11 -11.04
N GLN A 341 -8.91 -15.33 -11.25
CA GLN A 341 -10.22 -15.63 -10.69
C GLN A 341 -10.96 -16.70 -11.50
N VAL A 342 -10.84 -16.68 -12.84
CA VAL A 342 -11.41 -17.69 -13.74
C VAL A 342 -10.79 -19.06 -13.46
N CYS A 343 -9.47 -19.14 -13.28
CA CYS A 343 -8.78 -20.39 -12.95
C CYS A 343 -9.24 -21.06 -11.65
N LYS A 344 -9.85 -20.32 -10.71
CA LYS A 344 -10.44 -20.92 -9.50
C LYS A 344 -11.80 -21.56 -9.75
N THR A 345 -12.46 -21.19 -10.85
CA THR A 345 -13.84 -21.59 -11.18
C THR A 345 -13.92 -22.56 -12.36
N THR A 346 -12.84 -22.71 -13.12
CA THR A 346 -12.76 -23.60 -14.28
C THR A 346 -11.99 -24.85 -13.88
N THR A 347 -12.49 -26.02 -14.27
CA THR A 347 -11.91 -27.33 -13.93
C THR A 347 -11.12 -27.97 -15.09
N CYS A 348 -11.29 -27.49 -16.32
CA CYS A 348 -10.59 -28.00 -17.50
C CYS A 348 -9.15 -27.47 -17.57
N GLU A 349 -8.16 -28.38 -17.64
CA GLU A 349 -6.73 -28.05 -17.65
C GLU A 349 -6.28 -27.34 -18.94
N GLU A 350 -6.81 -27.74 -20.10
CA GLU A 350 -6.48 -27.13 -21.40
C GLU A 350 -7.01 -25.69 -21.52
N CYS A 351 -8.23 -25.45 -21.01
CA CYS A 351 -8.78 -24.10 -20.90
C CYS A 351 -7.98 -23.22 -19.94
N ILE A 352 -7.45 -23.79 -18.85
CA ILE A 352 -6.58 -23.06 -17.92
C ILE A 352 -5.27 -22.70 -18.62
N ALA A 353 -4.64 -23.64 -19.32
CA ALA A 353 -3.38 -23.41 -20.03
C ALA A 353 -3.51 -22.30 -21.10
N ALA A 354 -4.63 -22.24 -21.82
CA ALA A 354 -4.88 -21.24 -22.86
C ALA A 354 -5.06 -19.79 -22.32
N LEU A 355 -5.33 -19.62 -21.03
CA LEU A 355 -5.46 -18.30 -20.41
C LEU A 355 -4.12 -17.65 -20.04
N TYR A 356 -3.04 -18.44 -19.94
CA TYR A 356 -1.71 -17.95 -19.59
C TYR A 356 -0.89 -17.64 -20.84
N SER A 357 0.05 -16.71 -20.70
CA SER A 357 1.15 -16.53 -21.64
C SER A 357 2.44 -16.27 -20.89
N ASP A 358 3.54 -16.70 -21.49
CA ASP A 358 4.90 -16.41 -21.00
C ASP A 358 5.36 -14.98 -21.32
N GLU A 359 4.63 -14.23 -22.16
CA GLU A 359 4.96 -12.83 -22.47
C GLU A 359 4.55 -11.92 -21.30
N LEU A 360 5.53 -11.21 -20.74
CA LEU A 360 5.33 -10.24 -19.67
C LEU A 360 4.86 -8.89 -20.24
N VAL A 361 3.70 -8.41 -19.81
CA VAL A 361 3.21 -7.08 -20.17
C VAL A 361 3.98 -6.01 -19.38
N PRO A 362 4.37 -4.86 -19.97
CA PRO A 362 5.24 -3.87 -19.32
C PRO A 362 4.78 -3.40 -17.94
N LEU A 363 3.47 -3.15 -17.75
CA LEU A 363 2.94 -2.73 -16.45
C LEU A 363 2.91 -3.87 -15.43
N VAL A 364 2.71 -5.12 -15.89
CA VAL A 364 2.73 -6.32 -15.04
C VAL A 364 4.15 -6.62 -14.60
N GLU A 365 5.12 -6.53 -15.51
CA GLU A 365 6.55 -6.72 -15.22
C GLU A 365 7.03 -5.73 -14.15
N GLN A 366 6.76 -4.44 -14.35
CA GLN A 366 7.20 -3.39 -13.44
C GLN A 366 6.59 -3.54 -12.03
N LYS A 367 5.40 -4.14 -11.92
CA LYS A 367 4.69 -4.33 -10.65
C LYS A 367 4.82 -5.73 -10.06
N ASN A 368 5.46 -6.67 -10.76
CA ASN A 368 5.48 -8.04 -10.31
C ASN A 368 6.36 -8.18 -9.06
N ARG A 369 5.76 -8.65 -7.98
CA ARG A 369 6.45 -8.99 -6.72
C ARG A 369 6.35 -10.49 -6.42
N GLY A 370 6.17 -11.31 -7.46
CA GLY A 370 6.09 -12.77 -7.40
C GLY A 370 4.68 -13.34 -7.24
N GLY A 371 3.64 -12.61 -7.64
CA GLY A 371 2.24 -13.04 -7.47
C GLY A 371 1.24 -12.50 -8.50
N LEU A 372 1.72 -11.81 -9.53
CA LEU A 372 0.92 -11.39 -10.68
C LEU A 372 1.02 -12.43 -11.79
N VAL A 373 -0.04 -12.55 -12.57
CA VAL A 373 -0.19 -13.50 -13.68
C VAL A 373 -0.20 -12.72 -14.99
N SER A 374 0.51 -13.23 -15.99
CA SER A 374 0.45 -12.73 -17.37
C SER A 374 -0.70 -13.39 -18.14
N PRO A 375 -1.70 -12.60 -18.60
CA PRO A 375 -2.80 -13.12 -19.42
C PRO A 375 -2.34 -13.40 -20.87
N SER A 376 -3.03 -14.30 -21.56
CA SER A 376 -2.81 -14.54 -22.99
C SER A 376 -3.28 -13.39 -23.88
N LYS A 377 -2.75 -13.29 -25.11
CA LYS A 377 -3.09 -12.24 -26.09
C LYS A 377 -4.59 -12.22 -26.38
N ASP A 378 -5.21 -13.39 -26.44
CA ASP A 378 -6.65 -13.53 -26.68
C ASP A 378 -7.49 -12.97 -25.52
N VAL A 379 -7.04 -13.18 -24.28
CA VAL A 379 -7.70 -12.59 -23.10
C VAL A 379 -7.54 -11.07 -23.08
N ILE A 380 -6.37 -10.55 -23.46
CA ILE A 380 -6.13 -9.11 -23.53
C ILE A 380 -7.06 -8.48 -24.57
N GLY A 381 -7.12 -9.04 -25.78
CA GLY A 381 -7.97 -8.52 -26.86
C GLY A 381 -9.46 -8.56 -26.48
N LEU A 382 -9.92 -9.64 -25.84
CA LEU A 382 -11.28 -9.73 -25.32
C LEU A 382 -11.56 -8.63 -24.27
N CYS A 383 -10.65 -8.41 -23.32
CA CYS A 383 -10.82 -7.34 -22.32
C CYS A 383 -10.78 -5.94 -22.95
N GLU A 384 -10.00 -5.72 -24.01
CA GLU A 384 -10.00 -4.44 -24.75
C GLU A 384 -11.32 -4.21 -25.50
N ALA A 385 -11.89 -5.25 -26.11
CA ALA A 385 -13.21 -5.19 -26.74
C ALA A 385 -14.30 -4.86 -25.70
N VAL A 386 -14.24 -5.50 -24.52
CA VAL A 386 -15.15 -5.22 -23.40
C VAL A 386 -15.02 -3.77 -22.92
N GLU A 387 -13.80 -3.26 -22.76
CA GLU A 387 -13.57 -1.88 -22.33
C GLU A 387 -14.07 -0.86 -23.36
N LYS A 388 -13.89 -1.11 -24.66
CA LYS A 388 -14.47 -0.27 -25.73
C LYS A 388 -16.00 -0.24 -25.65
N GLY A 389 -16.64 -1.39 -25.45
CA GLY A 389 -18.08 -1.48 -25.27
C GLY A 389 -18.57 -0.72 -24.03
N LEU A 390 -17.88 -0.88 -22.90
CA LEU A 390 -18.20 -0.15 -21.66
C LEU A 390 -18.09 1.37 -21.83
N ARG A 391 -17.07 1.86 -22.55
CA ARG A 391 -16.90 3.30 -22.80
C ARG A 391 -18.02 3.88 -23.67
N ARG A 392 -18.46 3.16 -24.71
CA ARG A 392 -19.61 3.58 -25.54
C ARG A 392 -20.88 3.73 -24.69
N LEU A 393 -21.17 2.73 -23.86
CA LEU A 393 -22.35 2.74 -23.01
C LEU A 393 -22.27 3.78 -21.90
N GLN A 394 -21.07 4.10 -21.42
CA GLN A 394 -20.87 5.19 -20.47
C GLN A 394 -21.18 6.57 -21.10
N ILE A 395 -20.88 6.76 -22.39
CA ILE A 395 -21.24 7.97 -23.13
C ILE A 395 -22.76 8.06 -23.29
N GLU A 396 -23.43 6.95 -23.58
CA GLU A 396 -24.88 6.90 -23.80
C GLU A 396 -25.71 7.03 -22.50
N CYS A 397 -25.27 6.40 -21.40
CA CYS A 397 -26.03 6.33 -20.15
C CYS A 397 -25.54 7.29 -19.04
N GLY A 398 -24.42 8.00 -19.25
CA GLY A 398 -23.84 8.97 -18.30
C GLY A 398 -23.19 8.38 -17.04
N THR A 399 -23.66 7.23 -16.50
CA THR A 399 -23.07 6.58 -15.31
C THR A 399 -23.00 5.05 -15.40
N LEU A 400 -21.85 4.48 -15.06
CA LEU A 400 -21.61 3.01 -15.03
C LEU A 400 -22.42 2.28 -13.94
N GLN A 401 -22.91 2.97 -12.90
CA GLN A 401 -23.74 2.34 -11.86
C GLN A 401 -25.19 2.08 -12.33
N ALA A 402 -25.71 2.92 -13.23
CA ALA A 402 -27.01 2.68 -13.88
C ALA A 402 -27.01 1.44 -14.78
N VAL A 403 -25.82 1.05 -15.25
CA VAL A 403 -25.58 -0.14 -16.09
C VAL A 403 -25.69 -1.46 -15.28
N ASN A 404 -25.72 -1.41 -13.95
CA ASN A 404 -25.80 -2.61 -13.11
C ASN A 404 -27.08 -3.43 -13.37
N SER A 405 -28.18 -2.77 -13.77
CA SER A 405 -29.43 -3.42 -14.21
C SER A 405 -29.37 -4.03 -15.63
N GLN A 406 -28.38 -3.66 -16.45
CA GLN A 406 -28.20 -4.08 -17.85
C GLN A 406 -26.94 -4.94 -18.09
N SER A 407 -26.19 -5.29 -17.04
CA SER A 407 -24.92 -6.06 -17.12
C SER A 407 -24.99 -7.33 -17.98
N LYS A 408 -26.15 -8.02 -18.00
CA LYS A 408 -26.38 -9.19 -18.88
C LYS A 408 -26.53 -8.83 -20.36
N HIS A 409 -27.20 -7.72 -20.69
CA HIS A 409 -27.33 -7.23 -22.06
C HIS A 409 -25.97 -6.75 -22.60
N LEU A 410 -25.17 -6.13 -21.73
CA LEU A 410 -23.84 -5.63 -22.04
C LEU A 410 -22.86 -6.75 -22.38
N VAL A 411 -22.87 -7.83 -21.59
CA VAL A 411 -22.10 -9.04 -21.88
C VAL A 411 -22.54 -9.66 -23.20
N LEU A 412 -23.85 -9.71 -23.50
CA LEU A 412 -24.37 -10.24 -24.77
C LEU A 412 -24.01 -9.36 -25.97
N GLU A 413 -24.01 -8.04 -25.82
CA GLU A 413 -23.70 -7.08 -26.89
C GLU A 413 -22.19 -7.01 -27.18
N VAL A 414 -21.37 -7.05 -26.14
CA VAL A 414 -19.91 -7.18 -26.27
C VAL A 414 -19.54 -8.55 -26.85
N LEU A 415 -20.19 -9.63 -26.41
CA LEU A 415 -20.00 -10.95 -27.02
C LEU A 415 -20.40 -10.92 -28.48
N ARG A 416 -21.52 -10.27 -28.85
CA ARG A 416 -21.98 -10.11 -30.24
C ARG A 416 -20.99 -9.34 -31.11
N LEU A 417 -20.39 -8.26 -30.61
CA LEU A 417 -19.32 -7.51 -31.28
C LEU A 417 -18.00 -8.31 -31.36
N SER A 418 -17.79 -9.24 -30.43
CA SER A 418 -16.60 -10.11 -30.38
C SER A 418 -16.76 -11.40 -31.20
N VAL A 419 -17.95 -11.68 -31.77
CA VAL A 419 -18.18 -12.86 -32.64
C VAL A 419 -17.40 -12.77 -33.95
N GLU A 420 -17.06 -11.57 -34.41
CA GLU A 420 -16.28 -11.39 -35.65
C GLU A 420 -14.78 -11.70 -35.48
N GLU A 421 -14.27 -11.69 -34.25
CA GLU A 421 -12.88 -12.05 -33.94
C GLU A 421 -12.79 -13.47 -33.38
N LYS A 422 -11.97 -14.32 -34.01
CA LYS A 422 -11.76 -15.72 -33.56
C LYS A 422 -10.80 -15.75 -32.37
N TRP A 423 -11.35 -15.73 -31.15
CA TRP A 423 -10.60 -15.88 -29.90
C TRP A 423 -10.31 -17.35 -29.57
N PHE A 424 -9.13 -17.62 -28.99
CA PHE A 424 -8.71 -18.97 -28.57
C PHE A 424 -8.67 -20.00 -29.71
N GLN A 425 -8.09 -19.64 -30.87
CA GLN A 425 -7.94 -20.55 -32.02
C GLN A 425 -7.22 -21.87 -31.67
N LYS A 426 -6.37 -21.86 -30.64
CA LYS A 426 -5.68 -23.05 -30.13
C LYS A 426 -6.60 -24.06 -29.43
N LEU A 427 -7.81 -23.65 -29.05
CA LEU A 427 -8.85 -24.50 -28.46
C LEU A 427 -9.86 -25.01 -29.50
N GLU A 428 -9.71 -24.67 -30.80
CA GLU A 428 -10.63 -25.16 -31.85
C GLU A 428 -10.62 -26.69 -31.99
N GLN A 429 -9.46 -27.34 -31.76
CA GLN A 429 -9.35 -28.80 -31.74
C GLN A 429 -9.95 -29.41 -30.45
N HIS A 430 -9.80 -28.74 -29.31
CA HIS A 430 -10.38 -29.15 -28.03
C HIS A 430 -11.91 -29.14 -28.04
N ILE A 431 -12.54 -28.24 -28.82
CA ILE A 431 -14.01 -28.21 -29.01
C ILE A 431 -14.52 -29.46 -29.73
N LEU A 432 -13.73 -30.04 -30.63
CA LEU A 432 -14.14 -31.22 -31.41
C LEU A 432 -14.21 -32.49 -30.56
N ASP A 433 -13.54 -32.51 -29.40
CA ASP A 433 -13.50 -33.63 -28.47
C ASP A 433 -14.57 -33.55 -27.36
N LEU A 434 -15.41 -32.50 -27.38
CA LEU A 434 -16.42 -32.20 -26.34
C LEU A 434 -17.85 -32.30 -26.88
N ASP A 435 -18.82 -32.43 -25.95
CA ASP A 435 -20.24 -32.47 -26.28
C ASP A 435 -20.68 -31.20 -27.05
N PRO A 436 -21.52 -31.30 -28.10
CA PRO A 436 -21.92 -30.16 -28.95
C PRO A 436 -22.62 -29.01 -28.19
N LEU A 437 -23.07 -29.25 -26.96
CA LEU A 437 -23.72 -28.29 -26.07
C LEU A 437 -22.74 -27.57 -25.14
N ASP A 438 -21.54 -28.11 -24.94
CA ASP A 438 -20.50 -27.56 -24.06
C ASP A 438 -19.44 -26.81 -24.87
N ASN A 439 -19.83 -25.64 -25.39
CA ASN A 439 -18.87 -24.73 -26.00
C ASN A 439 -18.02 -24.04 -24.91
N HIS A 440 -16.91 -24.69 -24.56
CA HIS A 440 -15.95 -24.21 -23.58
C HIS A 440 -15.40 -22.82 -23.92
N ILE A 441 -15.19 -22.48 -25.20
CA ILE A 441 -14.72 -21.15 -25.61
C ILE A 441 -15.76 -20.08 -25.27
N TYR A 442 -17.02 -20.31 -25.63
CA TYR A 442 -18.08 -19.35 -25.31
C TYR A 442 -18.28 -19.17 -23.79
N SER A 443 -18.24 -20.27 -23.04
CA SER A 443 -18.31 -20.26 -21.57
C SER A 443 -17.14 -19.48 -20.95
N LEU A 444 -15.93 -19.65 -21.50
CA LEU A 444 -14.73 -18.95 -21.06
C LEU A 444 -14.78 -17.45 -21.35
N CYS A 445 -15.11 -17.06 -22.59
CA CYS A 445 -15.26 -15.67 -23.00
C CYS A 445 -16.32 -14.96 -22.18
N LYS A 446 -17.46 -15.61 -21.94
CA LYS A 446 -18.54 -15.09 -21.09
C LYS A 446 -18.08 -14.85 -19.65
N LYS A 447 -17.38 -15.81 -19.03
CA LYS A 447 -16.86 -15.67 -17.66
C LYS A 447 -15.84 -14.55 -17.54
N VAL A 448 -14.93 -14.43 -18.52
CA VAL A 448 -13.93 -13.34 -18.57
C VAL A 448 -14.61 -11.98 -18.68
N ALA A 449 -15.58 -11.84 -19.60
CA ALA A 449 -16.33 -10.60 -19.80
C ALA A 449 -17.14 -10.21 -18.55
N GLU A 450 -17.88 -11.15 -17.95
CA GLU A 450 -18.69 -10.91 -16.74
C GLU A 450 -17.82 -10.43 -15.56
N LEU A 451 -16.67 -11.08 -15.34
CA LEU A 451 -15.75 -10.69 -14.27
C LEU A 451 -15.10 -9.33 -14.54
N TYR A 452 -14.72 -9.04 -15.79
CA TYR A 452 -14.15 -7.75 -16.17
C TYR A 452 -15.15 -6.60 -15.95
N VAL A 453 -16.40 -6.76 -16.43
CA VAL A 453 -17.48 -5.78 -16.24
C VAL A 453 -17.75 -5.55 -14.75
N LYS A 454 -17.83 -6.63 -13.95
CA LYS A 454 -18.03 -6.53 -12.51
C LYS A 454 -16.91 -5.74 -11.82
N ILE A 455 -15.65 -5.98 -12.20
CA ILE A 455 -14.52 -5.22 -11.68
C ILE A 455 -14.65 -3.74 -12.06
N ARG A 456 -15.00 -3.45 -13.32
CA ARG A 456 -15.11 -2.06 -13.81
C ARG A 456 -16.25 -1.27 -13.17
N ILE A 457 -17.38 -1.90 -12.86
CA ILE A 457 -18.51 -1.27 -12.16
C ILE A 457 -18.14 -0.92 -10.70
N HIS A 458 -17.31 -1.74 -10.05
CA HIS A 458 -16.93 -1.57 -8.64
C HIS A 458 -15.58 -0.85 -8.43
N HIS A 459 -14.91 -0.45 -9.50
CA HIS A 459 -13.59 0.19 -9.46
C HIS A 459 -13.71 1.71 -9.43
#